data_AF-A0A529XSN8-F1
#
_entry.id   AF-A0A529XSN8-F1
#
_cell.length_a   1.000
_cell.length_b   1.000
_cell.length_c   1.000
_cell.angle_alpha   90.00
_cell.angle_beta   90.00
_cell.angle_gamma   90.00
#
_symmetry.space_group_name_H-M   'P 1'
#
loop_
_entity.id
_entity.type
_entity.pdbx_description
1 polymer ?
#
loop_
_entity_poly.entity_id
_entity_poly.type
_entity_poly.pdbx_seq_one_letter_code
_entity_poly.pdbx_strand_id
1 'polypeptide(L)'
;AGLAPFDNKSGKLNRRSHIQGGRSRVRRALYMAALTAVRTCERFKTFYTALAARSGSKKLAIIAVARKLLVVLNAIMRDKIAFA
;
A
#
# COMPACT_ATOMS: atom_id res chain seq x y z
N ALA A 1 -0.32 -9.48 4.23
CA ALA A 1 0.54 -8.68 5.13
C ALA A 1 -0.21 -7.68 6.04
N GLY A 2 -1.55 -7.66 6.07
CA GLY A 2 -2.27 -6.66 6.89
C GLY A 2 -2.10 -5.22 6.38
N LEU A 3 -2.12 -5.03 5.06
CA LEU A 3 -2.02 -3.74 4.38
C LEU A 3 -3.36 -3.29 3.76
N ALA A 4 -4.37 -4.15 3.79
CA ALA A 4 -5.72 -3.80 3.36
C ALA A 4 -6.41 -2.98 4.47
N PRO A 5 -7.00 -1.82 4.16
CA PRO A 5 -7.85 -1.10 5.09
C PRO A 5 -9.10 -1.92 5.41
N PHE A 6 -9.49 -1.93 6.68
CA PHE A 6 -10.76 -2.48 7.14
C PHE A 6 -11.72 -1.33 7.40
N ASP A 7 -12.95 -1.50 6.90
CA ASP A 7 -14.02 -0.54 7.11
C ASP A 7 -14.40 -0.45 8.59
N ASN A 8 -14.55 0.79 9.06
CA ASN A 8 -14.98 1.10 10.42
C ASN A 8 -16.34 1.82 10.36
N LYS A 9 -17.39 1.06 10.05
CA LYS A 9 -18.75 1.57 9.84
C LYS A 9 -19.73 0.84 10.74
N SER A 10 -20.70 1.56 11.29
CA SER A 10 -21.76 0.99 12.13
C SER A 10 -23.03 1.83 11.99
N GLY A 11 -24.09 1.25 11.42
CA GLY A 11 -25.33 1.99 11.11
C GLY A 11 -25.05 3.26 10.30
N LYS A 12 -25.45 4.42 10.84
CA LYS A 12 -25.19 5.75 10.26
C LYS A 12 -23.78 6.29 10.50
N LEU A 13 -22.97 5.63 11.33
CA LEU A 13 -21.61 6.07 11.68
C LEU A 13 -20.61 5.58 10.63
N ASN A 14 -19.86 6.52 10.05
CA ASN A 14 -18.78 6.25 9.11
C ASN A 14 -17.46 6.83 9.64
N ARG A 15 -16.60 5.98 10.20
CA ARG A 15 -15.29 6.37 10.74
C ARG A 15 -14.18 6.02 9.74
N ARG A 16 -12.98 6.54 9.99
CA ARG A 16 -11.81 6.24 9.16
C ARG A 16 -11.48 4.75 9.19
N SER A 17 -11.25 4.17 8.02
CA SER A 17 -10.76 2.80 7.87
C SER A 17 -9.30 2.69 8.31
N HIS A 18 -8.93 1.57 8.91
CA HIS A 18 -7.57 1.33 9.42
C HIS A 18 -7.01 0.00 8.93
N ILE A 19 -5.70 -0.09 8.76
CA ILE A 19 -5.02 -1.38 8.54
C ILE A 19 -4.83 -2.08 9.89
N GLN A 20 -5.11 -3.38 9.94
CA GLN A 20 -4.93 -4.19 11.15
C GLN A 20 -4.59 -5.65 10.81
N GLY A 21 -4.17 -6.41 11.82
CA GLY A 21 -3.88 -7.85 11.72
C GLY A 21 -2.73 -8.20 10.77
N GLY A 22 -2.74 -9.45 10.29
CA GLY A 22 -1.78 -10.01 9.35
C GLY A 22 -0.34 -10.14 9.85
N ARG A 23 0.58 -10.51 8.95
CA ARG A 23 2.01 -10.73 9.24
C ARG A 23 2.77 -9.40 9.42
N SER A 24 3.00 -8.99 10.66
CA SER A 24 3.64 -7.69 11.02
C SER A 24 5.04 -7.50 10.42
N ARG A 25 5.87 -8.54 10.41
CA ARG A 25 7.22 -8.53 9.80
C ARG A 25 7.16 -8.16 8.32
N VAL A 26 6.27 -8.81 7.58
CA VAL A 26 6.07 -8.57 6.14
C VAL A 26 5.56 -7.15 5.89
N ARG A 27 4.66 -6.65 6.75
CA ARG A 27 4.17 -5.27 6.65
C ARG A 27 5.28 -4.24 6.79
N ARG A 28 6.17 -4.41 7.78
CA ARG A 28 7.32 -3.52 8.00
C ARG A 28 8.28 -3.56 6.82
N ALA A 29 8.58 -4.76 6.29
CA ALA A 29 9.42 -4.92 5.11
C ALA A 29 8.83 -4.21 3.88
N LEU A 30 7.54 -4.41 3.61
CA LEU A 30 6.85 -3.74 2.50
C LEU A 30 6.74 -2.22 2.68
N TYR A 31 6.65 -1.73 3.92
CA TYR A 31 6.71 -0.30 4.19
C TYR A 31 8.07 0.30 3.81
N MET A 32 9.17 -0.35 4.21
CA MET A 32 10.53 0.09 3.84
C MET A 32 10.77 -0.03 2.33
N ALA A 33 10.27 -1.10 1.71
CA ALA A 33 10.32 -1.26 0.25
C ALA A 33 9.54 -0.14 -0.46
N ALA A 34 8.35 0.25 0.05
CA ALA A 34 7.56 1.34 -0.51
C ALA A 34 8.28 2.69 -0.44
N LEU A 35 8.98 2.99 0.67
CA LEU A 35 9.78 4.22 0.79
C LEU A 35 10.86 4.29 -0.29
N THR A 36 11.52 3.17 -0.55
CA THR A 36 12.57 3.07 -1.58
C THR A 36 11.97 3.15 -2.98
N ALA A 37 10.90 2.40 -3.24
CA ALA A 37 10.23 2.35 -4.54
C ALA A 37 9.70 3.71 -4.99
N VAL A 38 9.19 4.53 -4.06
CA VAL A 38 8.73 5.91 -4.36
C VAL A 38 9.88 6.81 -4.80
N ARG A 39 11.12 6.53 -4.36
CA ARG A 39 12.31 7.31 -4.72
C ARG A 39 12.94 6.85 -6.03
N THR A 40 12.99 5.53 -6.26
CA THR A 40 13.76 4.93 -7.35
C THR A 40 12.93 4.58 -8.58
N CYS A 41 11.63 4.39 -8.45
CA CYS A 41 10.77 3.94 -9.55
C CYS A 41 9.65 4.95 -9.83
N GLU A 42 9.66 5.53 -11.03
CA GLU A 42 8.72 6.56 -11.44
C GLU A 42 7.26 6.08 -11.41
N ARG A 43 7.01 4.82 -11.75
CA ARG A 43 5.66 4.21 -11.72
C ARG A 43 5.04 4.21 -10.32
N PHE A 44 5.84 3.99 -9.28
CA PHE A 44 5.36 4.06 -7.90
C PHE A 44 5.34 5.49 -7.37
N LYS A 45 6.26 6.33 -7.82
CA LYS A 45 6.30 7.76 -7.49
C LYS A 45 5.04 8.48 -7.97
N THR A 46 4.62 8.28 -9.22
CA THR A 46 3.41 8.88 -9.80
C THR A 46 2.15 8.44 -9.05
N PHE A 47 2.05 7.15 -8.72
CA PHE A 47 0.95 6.64 -7.90
C PHE A 47 0.94 7.26 -6.50
N TYR A 48 2.12 7.39 -5.87
CA TYR A 48 2.27 8.04 -4.57
C TYR A 48 1.86 9.51 -4.61
N THR A 49 2.35 10.30 -5.56
CA THR A 49 2.08 11.74 -5.64
C THR A 49 0.60 12.02 -5.86
N ALA A 50 -0.03 11.30 -6.80
CA ALA A 50 -1.46 11.42 -7.07
C ALA A 50 -2.31 11.11 -5.83
N LEU A 51 -1.94 10.07 -5.07
CA LEU A 51 -2.67 9.67 -3.89
C LEU A 51 -2.40 10.57 -2.67
N ALA A 52 -1.17 11.06 -2.52
CA ALA A 52 -0.81 12.00 -1.47
C ALA A 52 -1.57 13.32 -1.65
N ALA A 53 -1.70 13.81 -2.88
CA ALA A 53 -2.50 14.98 -3.21
C ALA A 53 -3.99 14.77 -2.87
N ARG A 54 -4.57 13.62 -3.25
CA ARG A 54 -5.98 13.33 -2.98
C ARG A 54 -6.30 13.07 -1.50
N SER A 55 -5.40 12.41 -0.78
CA SER A 55 -5.64 11.98 0.62
C SER A 55 -5.20 13.00 1.67
N GLY A 56 -4.38 13.99 1.30
CA GLY A 56 -3.75 14.93 2.23
C GLY A 56 -2.77 14.28 3.21
N SER A 57 -2.51 12.97 3.10
CA SER A 57 -1.66 12.23 4.04
C SER A 57 -0.60 11.42 3.31
N LYS A 58 0.65 11.86 3.47
CA LYS A 58 1.84 11.14 2.95
C LYS A 58 1.91 9.71 3.48
N LYS A 59 1.53 9.49 4.74
CA LYS A 59 1.52 8.16 5.37
C LYS A 59 0.52 7.22 4.69
N LEU A 60 -0.69 7.69 4.40
CA LEU A 60 -1.70 6.87 3.70
C LEU A 60 -1.24 6.51 2.30
N ALA A 61 -0.61 7.47 1.60
CA ALA A 61 -0.06 7.22 0.27
C ALA A 61 1.05 6.14 0.30
N ILE A 62 1.96 6.18 1.27
CA ILE A 62 3.01 5.13 1.43
C ILE A 62 2.39 3.75 1.68
N ILE A 63 1.38 3.65 2.56
CA ILE A 63 0.70 2.38 2.84
C ILE A 63 0.01 1.83 1.58
N ALA A 64 -0.59 2.70 0.78
CA ALA A 64 -1.20 2.27 -0.48
C ALA A 64 -0.15 1.78 -1.49
N VAL A 65 1.03 2.41 -1.58
CA VAL A 65 2.15 1.91 -2.39
C VAL A 65 2.59 0.54 -1.88
N ALA A 66 2.73 0.36 -0.56
CA ALA A 66 3.07 -0.94 0.02
C ALA A 66 2.05 -2.03 -0.34
N ARG A 67 0.75 -1.69 -0.35
CA ARG A 67 -0.31 -2.60 -0.83
C ARG A 67 -0.16 -2.90 -2.33
N LYS A 68 0.15 -1.90 -3.15
CA LYS A 68 0.37 -2.07 -4.61
C LYS A 68 1.57 -2.99 -4.87
N LEU A 69 2.68 -2.81 -4.16
CA LEU A 69 3.85 -3.70 -4.22
C LEU A 69 3.49 -5.15 -3.90
N LEU A 70 2.71 -5.39 -2.83
CA LEU A 70 2.25 -6.73 -2.50
C LEU A 70 1.46 -7.37 -3.65
N VAL A 71 0.56 -6.61 -4.28
CA VAL A 71 -0.24 -7.11 -5.41
C VAL A 71 0.64 -7.44 -6.60
N VAL A 72 1.63 -6.59 -6.91
CA VAL A 72 2.61 -6.81 -7.98
C VAL A 72 3.43 -8.06 -7.72
N LEU A 73 4.00 -8.22 -6.51
CA LEU A 73 4.77 -9.41 -6.13
C LEU A 73 3.92 -10.67 -6.24
N ASN A 74 2.65 -10.61 -5.83
CA ASN A 74 1.74 -11.74 -5.95
C ASN A 74 1.42 -12.09 -7.42
N ALA A 75 1.33 -11.09 -8.31
CA ALA A 75 1.16 -11.31 -9.74
C ALA A 75 2.41 -11.93 -10.38
N ILE A 76 3.60 -11.40 -10.06
CA ILE A 76 4.89 -11.96 -10.50
C ILE A 76 5.02 -13.44 -10.12
N MET A 77 4.69 -13.79 -8.88
CA MET A 77 4.75 -15.18 -8.42
C MET A 77 3.74 -16.09 -9.13
N ARG A 78 2.55 -15.56 -9.46
CA ARG A 78 1.50 -16.32 -10.14
C ARG A 78 1.83 -16.55 -11.62
N ASP A 79 2.21 -15.48 -12.29
CA ASP A 79 2.37 -15.44 -13.75
C ASP A 79 3.80 -15.82 -14.17
N LYS A 80 4.74 -15.86 -13.20
CA LYS A 80 6.19 -16.12 -13.40
C LYS A 80 6.86 -15.13 -14.36
N ILE A 81 6.31 -13.93 -14.48
CA ILE A 81 6.85 -12.84 -15.31
C ILE A 81 7.58 -11.85 -14.40
N ALA A 82 8.78 -11.44 -14.80
CA ALA A 82 9.56 -10.44 -14.08
C ALA A 82 8.87 -9.06 -14.07
N PHE A 83 9.13 -8.26 -13.04
CA PHE A 83 8.66 -6.88 -13.01
C PHE A 83 9.37 -6.07 -14.10
N ALA A 84 8.58 -5.47 -15.00
CA ALA A 84 9.05 -4.56 -16.04
C ALA A 84 9.10 -3.11 -15.56
#